data_AF-A0A661AUE3-F1
#
_entry.id   AF-A0A661AUE3-F1
#
_cell.length_a   1.000
_cell.length_b   1.000
_cell.length_c   1.000
_cell.angle_alpha   90.00
_cell.angle_beta   90.00
_cell.angle_gamma   90.00
#
_symmetry.space_group_name_H-M   'P 1'
#
loop_
_entity.id
_entity.type
_entity.pdbx_description
1 polymer ?
#
loop_
_entity_poly.entity_id
_entity_poly.type
_entity_poly.pdbx_seq_one_letter_code
_entity_poly.pdbx_strand_id
1 'polypeptide(L)'
;PYEYAEIDTEHTYPDENKVREKTEEILKGEVDFIVMNRAAPPLVFSILNRGTPLIIKDRRLYLELLLRTSQEAFEYWKFTEEFYAIRERTKSLSEEDRSILRKYLVFLENEFQDLEKFKAYTWEDYFHNRDKRRNIERWVENLIMCAIDISKIILAGEKREIPDTYREAVYRFVKKFMDEESARIFSQFVWLRNVITHEYLDVKWEKIKKFIENAEPLFPVFIENVREFIKR
;
A
#
# COMPACT_ATOMS: atom_id res chain seq x y z
N PRO A 1 5.27 8.51 -19.10
CA PRO A 1 6.52 8.37 -18.31
C PRO A 1 6.26 7.95 -16.85
N TYR A 2 5.26 8.54 -16.18
CA TYR A 2 4.91 8.23 -14.78
C TYR A 2 4.25 6.86 -14.57
N GLU A 3 3.45 6.38 -15.53
CA GLU A 3 2.79 5.07 -15.48
C GLU A 3 3.78 3.89 -15.28
N TYR A 4 5.06 4.06 -15.62
CA TYR A 4 6.07 3.01 -15.47
C TYR A 4 6.83 3.03 -14.13
N ALA A 5 6.63 4.05 -13.30
CA ALA A 5 7.25 4.15 -11.98
C ALA A 5 6.38 3.55 -10.86
N GLU A 6 5.19 3.02 -11.19
CA GLU A 6 4.30 2.38 -10.24
C GLU A 6 4.95 1.11 -9.64
N ILE A 7 4.75 0.90 -8.34
CA ILE A 7 5.32 -0.21 -7.56
C ILE A 7 4.19 -0.94 -6.84
N ASP A 8 4.39 -2.24 -6.56
CA ASP A 8 3.39 -3.13 -5.94
C ASP A 8 2.03 -3.10 -6.67
N THR A 9 2.09 -3.21 -8.00
CA THR A 9 0.92 -3.26 -8.89
C THR A 9 0.61 -4.69 -9.34
N GLU A 10 -0.54 -4.86 -9.98
CA GLU A 10 -0.95 -6.13 -10.62
C GLU A 10 -0.92 -6.04 -12.15
N HIS A 11 -0.35 -4.97 -12.70
CA HIS A 11 -0.34 -4.73 -14.13
C HIS A 11 0.53 -5.75 -14.87
N THR A 12 0.02 -6.24 -16.00
CA THR A 12 0.74 -7.19 -16.87
C THR A 12 1.02 -6.54 -18.22
N TYR A 13 2.25 -6.71 -18.71
CA TYR A 13 2.71 -6.18 -19.98
C TYR A 13 2.70 -7.30 -21.04
N PRO A 14 2.16 -7.06 -22.25
CA PRO A 14 2.03 -8.10 -23.28
C PRO A 14 3.34 -8.77 -23.71
N ASP A 15 4.45 -8.03 -23.68
CA ASP A 15 5.75 -8.50 -24.17
C ASP A 15 6.60 -9.24 -23.11
N GLU A 16 6.12 -9.44 -21.87
CA GLU A 16 6.91 -10.06 -20.79
C GLU A 16 7.42 -11.45 -21.14
N ASN A 17 6.53 -12.31 -21.64
CA ASN A 17 6.88 -13.69 -22.02
C ASN A 17 7.93 -13.70 -23.12
N LYS A 18 7.81 -12.79 -24.09
CA LYS A 18 8.77 -12.66 -25.19
C LYS A 18 10.15 -12.20 -24.70
N VAL A 19 10.21 -11.34 -23.68
CA VAL A 19 11.49 -10.95 -23.07
C VAL A 19 12.11 -12.14 -22.33
N ARG A 20 11.33 -12.87 -21.55
CA ARG A 20 11.80 -14.07 -20.84
C ARG A 20 12.35 -15.12 -21.80
N GLU A 21 11.55 -15.54 -22.79
CA GLU A 21 11.92 -16.60 -23.75
C GLU A 21 13.21 -16.26 -24.51
N LYS A 22 13.35 -15.01 -24.96
CA LYS A 22 14.59 -14.56 -25.63
C LYS A 22 15.80 -14.56 -24.70
N THR A 23 15.59 -14.27 -23.42
CA THR A 23 16.67 -14.26 -22.43
C THR A 23 17.13 -15.70 -22.14
N GLU A 24 16.19 -16.62 -22.00
CA GLU A 24 16.45 -18.06 -21.82
C GLU A 24 17.17 -18.66 -23.04
N GLU A 25 16.78 -18.27 -24.26
CA GLU A 25 17.46 -18.67 -25.51
C GLU A 25 18.93 -18.21 -25.52
N ILE A 26 19.18 -16.95 -25.15
CA ILE A 26 20.54 -16.38 -25.12
C ILE A 26 21.40 -17.04 -24.03
N LEU A 27 20.83 -17.28 -22.84
CA LEU A 27 21.55 -17.84 -21.69
C LEU A 27 21.64 -19.38 -21.71
N LYS A 28 20.87 -20.04 -22.60
CA LYS A 28 20.77 -21.50 -22.72
C LYS A 28 20.39 -22.18 -21.40
N GLY A 29 19.44 -21.59 -20.68
CA GLY A 29 18.95 -22.09 -19.40
C GLY A 29 17.70 -21.36 -18.95
N GLU A 30 17.02 -21.91 -17.94
CA GLU A 30 15.86 -21.28 -17.31
C GLU A 30 16.28 -20.02 -16.55
N VAL A 31 15.43 -18.99 -16.59
CA VAL A 31 15.70 -17.70 -15.96
C VAL A 31 14.54 -17.29 -15.08
N ASP A 32 14.84 -16.98 -13.82
CA ASP A 32 13.88 -16.32 -12.93
C ASP A 32 13.61 -14.90 -13.44
N PHE A 33 12.40 -14.69 -13.96
CA PHE A 33 11.99 -13.40 -14.53
C PHE A 33 11.06 -12.65 -13.58
N ILE A 34 11.49 -11.45 -13.17
CA ILE A 34 10.72 -10.58 -12.28
C ILE A 34 10.43 -9.26 -12.95
N VAL A 35 9.15 -8.88 -12.98
CA VAL A 35 8.71 -7.53 -13.35
C VAL A 35 8.74 -6.65 -12.10
N MET A 36 9.64 -5.68 -12.07
CA MET A 36 9.86 -4.83 -10.90
C MET A 36 8.59 -4.11 -10.41
N ASN A 37 7.69 -3.69 -11.31
CA ASN A 37 6.44 -3.03 -10.94
C ASN A 37 5.47 -3.91 -10.14
N ARG A 38 5.65 -5.24 -10.16
CA ARG A 38 4.87 -6.22 -9.39
C ARG A 38 5.62 -6.80 -8.19
N ALA A 39 6.91 -6.45 -8.04
CA ALA A 39 7.73 -6.93 -6.95
C ALA A 39 7.59 -6.03 -5.72
N ALA A 40 7.88 -6.59 -4.54
CA ALA A 40 7.93 -5.84 -3.30
C ALA A 40 8.97 -4.71 -3.42
N PRO A 41 8.67 -3.47 -2.97
CA PRO A 41 9.59 -2.33 -3.09
C PRO A 41 11.02 -2.57 -2.54
N PRO A 42 11.23 -3.28 -1.42
CA PRO A 42 12.57 -3.63 -0.94
C PRO A 42 13.38 -4.48 -1.91
N LEU A 43 12.72 -5.41 -2.62
CA LEU A 43 13.39 -6.24 -3.63
C LEU A 43 13.80 -5.39 -4.83
N VAL A 44 12.90 -4.52 -5.30
CA VAL A 44 13.22 -3.57 -6.39
C VAL A 44 14.39 -2.67 -6.00
N PHE A 45 14.37 -2.12 -4.78
CA PHE A 45 15.48 -1.31 -4.28
C PHE A 45 16.80 -2.09 -4.26
N SER A 46 16.79 -3.34 -3.77
CA SER A 46 17.98 -4.20 -3.77
C SER A 46 18.53 -4.43 -5.18
N ILE A 47 17.64 -4.71 -6.15
CA ILE A 47 17.99 -4.89 -7.56
C ILE A 47 18.62 -3.62 -8.13
N LEU A 48 18.01 -2.45 -7.91
CA LEU A 48 18.50 -1.17 -8.48
C LEU A 48 19.76 -0.65 -7.79
N ASN A 49 19.94 -0.96 -6.50
CA ASN A 49 21.07 -0.46 -5.70
C ASN A 49 22.30 -1.36 -5.81
N ARG A 50 22.12 -2.69 -5.90
CA ARG A 50 23.22 -3.68 -5.87
C ARG A 50 23.31 -4.54 -7.13
N GLY A 51 22.26 -4.59 -7.94
CA GLY A 51 22.24 -5.36 -9.18
C GLY A 51 23.19 -4.79 -10.23
N THR A 52 23.55 -5.63 -11.20
CA THR A 52 24.34 -5.21 -12.37
C THR A 52 23.39 -4.83 -13.50
N PRO A 53 23.25 -3.55 -13.86
CA PRO A 53 22.36 -3.15 -14.94
C PRO A 53 22.93 -3.59 -16.29
N LEU A 54 22.17 -4.40 -17.03
CA LEU A 54 22.55 -4.81 -18.39
C LEU A 54 22.20 -3.72 -19.42
N ILE A 55 21.00 -3.14 -19.33
CA ILE A 55 20.50 -2.09 -20.22
C ILE A 55 19.67 -1.10 -19.41
N ILE A 56 19.95 0.20 -19.57
CA ILE A 56 19.13 1.30 -19.04
C ILE A 56 18.67 2.15 -20.21
N LYS A 57 17.41 2.00 -20.62
CA LYS A 57 16.83 2.76 -21.74
C LYS A 57 16.49 4.21 -21.36
N ASP A 58 16.11 4.42 -20.11
CA ASP A 58 15.79 5.74 -19.56
C ASP A 58 16.48 5.90 -18.20
N ARG A 59 17.49 6.77 -18.15
CA ARG A 59 18.26 7.02 -16.93
C ARG A 59 17.48 7.81 -15.89
N ARG A 60 16.55 8.66 -16.31
CA ARG A 60 15.70 9.43 -15.40
C ARG A 60 14.74 8.50 -14.68
N LEU A 61 14.04 7.64 -15.43
CA LEU A 61 13.13 6.65 -14.86
C LEU A 61 13.86 5.70 -13.90
N TYR A 62 15.07 5.24 -14.26
CA TYR A 62 15.90 4.41 -13.38
C TYR A 62 16.17 5.08 -12.03
N LEU A 63 16.61 6.35 -12.04
CA LEU A 63 16.92 7.10 -10.83
C LEU A 63 15.66 7.41 -10.01
N GLU A 64 14.55 7.74 -10.67
CA GLU A 64 13.26 7.98 -10.02
C GLU A 64 12.76 6.73 -9.29
N LEU A 65 12.83 5.57 -9.94
CA LEU A 65 12.46 4.30 -9.34
C LEU A 65 13.39 3.93 -8.17
N LEU A 66 14.70 4.14 -8.31
CA LEU A 66 15.67 3.90 -7.23
C LEU A 66 15.37 4.77 -6.00
N LEU A 67 15.13 6.06 -6.19
CA LEU A 67 14.82 6.98 -5.09
C LEU A 67 13.51 6.59 -4.40
N ARG A 68 12.44 6.35 -5.16
CA ARG A 68 11.14 5.96 -4.63
C ARG A 68 11.21 4.63 -3.86
N THR A 69 11.80 3.62 -4.47
CA THR A 69 11.93 2.30 -3.83
C THR A 69 12.87 2.32 -2.63
N SER A 70 13.85 3.23 -2.58
CA SER A 70 14.68 3.39 -1.38
C SER A 70 13.86 3.83 -0.17
N GLN A 71 13.02 4.85 -0.32
CA GLN A 71 12.17 5.34 0.78
C GLN A 71 11.21 4.25 1.25
N GLU A 72 10.51 3.62 0.31
CA GLU A 72 9.59 2.52 0.57
C GLU A 72 10.27 1.31 1.22
N ALA A 73 11.50 1.01 0.83
CA ALA A 73 12.29 -0.06 1.46
C ALA A 73 12.63 0.27 2.92
N PHE A 74 13.05 1.49 3.22
CA PHE A 74 13.35 1.91 4.60
C PHE A 74 12.09 1.87 5.49
N GLU A 75 10.97 2.38 4.99
CA GLU A 75 9.69 2.32 5.70
C GLU A 75 9.26 0.87 5.94
N TYR A 76 9.43 0.01 4.94
CA TYR A 76 9.06 -1.41 5.06
C TYR A 76 9.97 -2.17 6.02
N TRP A 77 11.28 -1.91 6.03
CA TRP A 77 12.18 -2.52 7.02
C TRP A 77 11.75 -2.17 8.44
N LYS A 78 11.43 -0.91 8.71
CA LYS A 78 10.88 -0.49 10.00
C LYS A 78 9.57 -1.23 10.33
N PHE A 79 8.68 -1.37 9.36
CA PHE A 79 7.45 -2.17 9.54
C PHE A 79 7.75 -3.61 9.92
N THR A 80 8.72 -4.27 9.27
CA THR A 80 9.09 -5.65 9.58
C THR A 80 9.72 -5.79 10.96
N GLU A 81 10.55 -4.83 11.38
CA GLU A 81 11.13 -4.77 12.72
C GLU A 81 10.03 -4.65 13.79
N GLU A 82 9.09 -3.72 13.61
CA GLU A 82 7.95 -3.53 14.52
C GLU A 82 7.04 -4.76 14.56
N PHE A 83 6.73 -5.35 13.40
CA PHE A 83 5.93 -6.57 13.30
C PHE A 83 6.60 -7.72 14.06
N TYR A 84 7.90 -7.93 13.84
CA TYR A 84 8.67 -8.97 14.51
C TYR A 84 8.69 -8.76 16.03
N ALA A 85 8.93 -7.52 16.49
CA ALA A 85 8.94 -7.19 17.90
C ALA A 85 7.60 -7.50 18.59
N ILE A 86 6.47 -7.18 17.94
CA ILE A 86 5.12 -7.50 18.46
C ILE A 86 4.92 -9.03 18.49
N ARG A 87 5.31 -9.74 17.43
CA ARG A 87 5.18 -11.19 17.29
C ARG A 87 5.97 -11.98 18.35
N GLU A 88 7.18 -11.53 18.68
CA GLU A 88 8.06 -12.21 19.63
C GLU A 88 7.67 -11.95 21.09
N ARG A 89 7.31 -10.71 21.44
CA ARG A 89 7.05 -10.33 22.83
C ARG A 89 5.75 -10.92 23.40
N THR A 90 4.88 -11.45 22.54
CA THR A 90 3.55 -11.91 22.95
C THR A 90 3.29 -13.37 22.61
N LYS A 91 2.52 -14.08 23.45
CA LYS A 91 1.82 -15.32 23.04
C LYS A 91 0.50 -14.98 22.33
N SER A 92 -0.11 -13.87 22.73
CA SER A 92 -1.34 -13.25 22.23
C SER A 92 -1.25 -11.73 22.44
N LEU A 93 -1.98 -10.93 21.66
CA LEU A 93 -2.00 -9.47 21.72
C LEU A 93 -1.95 -8.90 23.17
N SER A 94 -0.92 -8.13 23.52
CA SER A 94 -0.74 -7.59 24.88
C SER A 94 -1.69 -6.44 25.18
N GLU A 95 -1.86 -6.07 26.45
CA GLU A 95 -2.67 -4.89 26.81
C GLU A 95 -2.08 -3.58 26.28
N GLU A 96 -0.75 -3.48 26.17
CA GLU A 96 -0.09 -2.34 25.52
C GLU A 96 -0.47 -2.27 24.03
N ASP A 97 -0.43 -3.40 23.32
CA ASP A 97 -0.84 -3.48 21.92
C ASP A 97 -2.33 -3.18 21.72
N ARG A 98 -3.20 -3.68 22.61
CA ARG A 98 -4.63 -3.34 22.62
C ARG A 98 -4.85 -1.85 22.86
N SER A 99 -4.08 -1.23 23.75
CA SER A 99 -4.15 0.20 24.01
C SER A 99 -3.78 1.02 22.77
N ILE A 100 -2.74 0.60 22.05
CA ILE A 100 -2.34 1.21 20.77
C ILE A 100 -3.45 1.03 19.72
N LEU A 101 -4.00 -0.18 19.57
CA LEU A 101 -5.11 -0.43 18.64
C LEU A 101 -6.34 0.42 18.95
N ARG A 102 -6.69 0.61 20.23
CA ARG A 102 -7.80 1.51 20.63
C ARG A 102 -7.55 2.94 20.19
N LYS A 103 -6.31 3.45 20.31
CA LYS A 103 -5.96 4.79 19.83
C LYS A 103 -6.11 4.91 18.32
N TYR A 104 -5.66 3.91 17.56
CA TYR A 104 -5.82 3.89 16.11
C TYR A 104 -7.28 3.75 15.68
N LEU A 105 -8.08 2.93 16.37
CA LEU A 105 -9.50 2.80 16.09
C LEU A 105 -10.23 4.13 16.31
N VAL A 106 -10.01 4.80 17.44
CA VAL A 106 -10.63 6.11 17.72
C VAL A 106 -10.18 7.16 16.69
N PHE A 107 -8.89 7.17 16.32
CA PHE A 107 -8.40 8.04 15.27
C PHE A 107 -9.09 7.77 13.93
N LEU A 108 -9.20 6.50 13.53
CA LEU A 108 -9.84 6.10 12.28
C LEU A 108 -11.32 6.47 12.25
N GLU A 109 -12.04 6.24 13.35
CA GLU A 109 -13.46 6.63 13.50
C GLU A 109 -13.65 8.14 13.36
N ASN A 110 -12.77 8.94 13.97
CA ASN A 110 -12.85 10.40 13.89
C ASN A 110 -12.54 10.90 12.47
N GLU A 111 -11.49 10.39 11.83
CA GLU A 111 -11.18 10.75 10.44
C GLU A 111 -12.31 10.35 9.49
N PHE A 112 -12.93 9.19 9.71
CA PHE A 112 -14.01 8.71 8.84
C PHE A 112 -15.31 9.52 8.95
N GLN A 113 -15.51 10.28 10.04
CA GLN A 113 -16.65 11.22 10.14
C GLN A 113 -16.60 12.33 9.08
N ASP A 114 -15.41 12.68 8.58
CA ASP A 114 -15.23 13.68 7.54
C ASP A 114 -15.56 13.17 6.12
N LEU A 115 -15.97 11.91 5.96
CA LEU A 115 -16.30 11.31 4.66
C LEU A 115 -17.31 12.16 3.87
N GLU A 116 -18.45 12.53 4.48
CA GLU A 116 -19.51 13.27 3.80
C GLU A 116 -19.03 14.65 3.31
N LYS A 117 -18.15 15.29 4.08
CA LYS A 117 -17.52 16.56 3.72
C LYS A 117 -16.63 16.41 2.49
N PHE A 118 -15.83 15.35 2.40
CA PHE A 118 -14.94 15.12 1.25
C PHE A 118 -15.67 14.57 0.03
N LYS A 119 -16.74 13.80 0.22
CA LYS A 119 -17.63 13.34 -0.84
C LYS A 119 -18.27 14.49 -1.62
N ALA A 120 -18.51 15.63 -0.95
CA ALA A 120 -19.04 16.83 -1.58
C ALA A 120 -18.02 17.60 -2.44
N TYR A 121 -16.72 17.25 -2.42
CA TYR A 121 -15.71 17.98 -3.17
C TYR A 121 -15.84 17.71 -4.68
N THR A 122 -15.63 18.75 -5.48
CA THR A 122 -15.61 18.67 -6.95
C THR A 122 -14.18 18.72 -7.50
N TRP A 123 -14.03 18.50 -8.81
CA TRP A 123 -12.75 18.68 -9.48
C TRP A 123 -12.26 20.13 -9.36
N GLU A 124 -13.15 21.11 -9.50
CA GLU A 124 -12.85 22.52 -9.35
C GLU A 124 -12.33 22.85 -7.95
N ASP A 125 -12.95 22.27 -6.92
CA ASP A 125 -12.49 22.41 -5.54
C ASP A 125 -11.06 21.87 -5.36
N TYR A 126 -10.80 20.68 -5.90
CA TYR A 126 -9.49 20.04 -5.80
C TYR A 126 -8.41 20.77 -6.61
N PHE A 127 -8.75 21.26 -7.79
CA PHE A 127 -7.80 21.90 -8.70
C PHE A 127 -7.47 23.34 -8.27
N HIS A 128 -8.48 24.15 -7.96
CA HIS A 128 -8.32 25.58 -7.69
C HIS A 128 -8.13 25.92 -6.21
N ASN A 129 -8.55 25.07 -5.27
CA ASN A 129 -8.39 25.33 -3.83
C ASN A 129 -7.31 24.44 -3.21
N ARG A 130 -6.14 25.03 -2.97
CA ARG A 130 -4.97 24.32 -2.40
C ARG A 130 -5.25 23.73 -1.01
N ASP A 131 -6.06 24.39 -0.19
CA ASP A 131 -6.35 23.94 1.17
C ASP A 131 -7.31 22.75 1.14
N LYS A 132 -8.37 22.82 0.31
CA LYS A 132 -9.24 21.66 0.06
C LYS A 132 -8.44 20.46 -0.45
N ARG A 133 -7.57 20.67 -1.43
CA ARG A 133 -6.68 19.63 -1.96
C ARG A 133 -5.81 18.97 -0.89
N ARG A 134 -5.12 19.76 -0.08
CA ARG A 134 -4.26 19.24 0.99
C ARG A 134 -5.04 18.45 2.02
N ASN A 135 -6.22 18.95 2.38
CA ASN A 135 -7.06 18.29 3.38
C ASN A 135 -7.55 16.91 2.90
N ILE A 136 -8.04 16.81 1.66
CA ILE A 136 -8.51 15.53 1.14
C ILE A 136 -7.36 14.54 0.90
N GLU A 137 -6.21 15.01 0.37
CA GLU A 137 -5.01 14.18 0.22
C GLU A 137 -4.53 13.64 1.57
N ARG A 138 -4.49 14.49 2.60
CA ARG A 138 -4.08 14.08 3.94
C ARG A 138 -5.06 13.13 4.60
N TRP A 139 -6.36 13.35 4.39
CA TRP A 139 -7.41 12.47 4.90
C TRP A 139 -7.30 11.06 4.29
N VAL A 140 -7.12 10.95 2.97
CA VAL A 140 -6.90 9.65 2.30
C VAL A 140 -5.65 8.96 2.88
N GLU A 141 -4.54 9.69 2.99
CA GLU A 141 -3.28 9.17 3.56
C GLU A 141 -3.48 8.67 5.01
N ASN A 142 -4.16 9.44 5.86
CA ASN A 142 -4.45 9.09 7.25
C ASN A 142 -5.24 7.78 7.36
N LEU A 143 -6.30 7.61 6.56
CA LEU A 143 -7.13 6.39 6.56
C LEU A 143 -6.30 5.15 6.17
N ILE A 144 -5.49 5.28 5.12
CA ILE A 144 -4.64 4.19 4.61
C ILE A 144 -3.57 3.81 5.63
N MET A 145 -2.85 4.79 6.17
CA MET A 145 -1.79 4.55 7.16
C MET A 145 -2.33 3.88 8.41
N CYS A 146 -3.50 4.34 8.89
CA CYS A 146 -4.15 3.73 10.04
C CYS A 146 -4.58 2.27 9.76
N ALA A 147 -5.12 1.99 8.57
CA ALA A 147 -5.47 0.63 8.17
C ALA A 147 -4.24 -0.31 8.11
N ILE A 148 -3.10 0.19 7.62
CA ILE A 148 -1.83 -0.55 7.59
C ILE A 148 -1.35 -0.86 9.03
N ASP A 149 -1.32 0.15 9.91
CA ASP A 149 -0.86 -0.01 11.29
C ASP A 149 -1.73 -0.97 12.11
N ILE A 150 -3.05 -0.88 11.96
CA ILE A 150 -4.00 -1.81 12.58
C ILE A 150 -3.75 -3.23 12.08
N SER A 151 -3.64 -3.42 10.75
CA SER A 151 -3.40 -4.73 10.14
C SER A 151 -2.07 -5.33 10.62
N LYS A 152 -1.01 -4.52 10.71
CA LYS A 152 0.31 -4.90 11.25
C LYS A 152 0.19 -5.46 12.66
N ILE A 153 -0.40 -4.69 13.57
CA ILE A 153 -0.47 -5.05 15.00
C ILE A 153 -1.31 -6.32 15.18
N ILE A 154 -2.46 -6.41 14.51
CA ILE A 154 -3.34 -7.58 14.63
C ILE A 154 -2.67 -8.84 14.08
N LEU A 155 -2.11 -8.78 12.87
CA LEU A 155 -1.46 -9.94 12.26
C LEU A 155 -0.21 -10.38 13.05
N ALA A 156 0.57 -9.43 13.56
CA ALA A 156 1.73 -9.72 14.39
C ALA A 156 1.32 -10.37 15.73
N GLY A 157 0.27 -9.84 16.39
CA GLY A 157 -0.27 -10.39 17.63
C GLY A 157 -0.89 -11.78 17.47
N GLU A 158 -1.34 -12.13 16.27
CA GLU A 158 -1.76 -13.49 15.89
C GLU A 158 -0.61 -14.41 15.46
N LYS A 159 0.65 -13.92 15.46
CA LYS A 159 1.84 -14.64 15.00
C LYS A 159 1.78 -15.10 13.55
N ARG A 160 1.10 -14.33 12.69
CA ARG A 160 1.11 -14.58 11.25
C ARG A 160 2.51 -14.37 10.67
N GLU A 161 2.72 -14.92 9.48
CA GLU A 161 3.92 -14.63 8.70
C GLU A 161 3.97 -13.15 8.34
N ILE A 162 5.19 -12.60 8.34
CA ILE A 162 5.44 -11.20 7.96
C ILE A 162 5.00 -11.07 6.49
N PRO A 163 4.06 -10.17 6.17
CA PRO A 163 3.65 -9.92 4.78
C PRO A 163 4.76 -9.23 4.00
N ASP A 164 4.91 -9.54 2.70
CA ASP A 164 5.95 -9.00 1.82
C ASP A 164 5.73 -7.52 1.47
N THR A 165 4.49 -7.05 1.55
CA THR A 165 4.14 -5.64 1.36
C THR A 165 3.03 -5.17 2.30
N TYR A 166 2.86 -3.85 2.43
CA TYR A 166 1.75 -3.26 3.16
C TYR A 166 0.38 -3.64 2.56
N ARG A 167 0.30 -3.70 1.23
CA ARG A 167 -0.91 -4.13 0.52
C ARG A 167 -1.29 -5.55 0.94
N GLU A 168 -0.29 -6.43 0.99
CA GLU A 168 -0.50 -7.79 1.44
C GLU A 168 -0.91 -7.85 2.92
N ALA A 169 -0.31 -7.04 3.79
CA ALA A 169 -0.70 -6.96 5.21
C ALA A 169 -2.17 -6.59 5.37
N VAL A 170 -2.61 -5.55 4.67
CA VAL A 170 -4.02 -5.12 4.67
C VAL A 170 -4.92 -6.22 4.09
N TYR A 171 -4.56 -6.77 2.93
CA TYR A 171 -5.29 -7.86 2.27
C TYR A 171 -5.50 -9.06 3.20
N ARG A 172 -4.41 -9.59 3.78
CA ARG A 172 -4.45 -10.75 4.70
C ARG A 172 -5.33 -10.50 5.92
N PHE A 173 -5.40 -9.25 6.41
CA PHE A 173 -6.27 -8.91 7.52
C PHE A 173 -7.74 -8.82 7.09
N VAL A 174 -8.07 -8.04 6.06
CA VAL A 174 -9.45 -7.83 5.65
C VAL A 174 -10.12 -9.07 5.04
N LYS A 175 -9.32 -9.95 4.42
CA LYS A 175 -9.81 -11.21 3.84
C LYS A 175 -10.43 -12.16 4.88
N LYS A 176 -10.19 -11.93 6.17
CA LYS A 176 -10.82 -12.69 7.26
C LYS A 176 -12.31 -12.43 7.42
N PHE A 177 -12.79 -11.27 6.93
CA PHE A 177 -14.16 -10.81 7.16
C PHE A 177 -14.81 -10.12 5.95
N MET A 178 -14.05 -9.85 4.89
CA MET A 178 -14.55 -9.39 3.59
C MET A 178 -14.45 -10.52 2.55
N ASP A 179 -15.30 -10.46 1.52
CA ASP A 179 -15.19 -11.33 0.34
C ASP A 179 -13.91 -11.01 -0.48
N GLU A 180 -13.60 -11.84 -1.49
CA GLU A 180 -12.39 -11.69 -2.31
C GLU A 180 -12.31 -10.35 -3.03
N GLU A 181 -13.41 -9.89 -3.60
CA GLU A 181 -13.44 -8.67 -4.40
C GLU A 181 -13.25 -7.45 -3.49
N SER A 182 -14.02 -7.39 -2.40
CA SER A 182 -13.90 -6.34 -1.39
C SER A 182 -12.50 -6.29 -0.77
N ALA A 183 -11.91 -7.45 -0.44
CA ALA A 183 -10.57 -7.53 0.12
C ALA A 183 -9.50 -7.01 -0.85
N ARG A 184 -9.61 -7.37 -2.14
CA ARG A 184 -8.71 -6.85 -3.19
C ARG A 184 -8.85 -5.34 -3.31
N ILE A 185 -10.07 -4.82 -3.47
CA ILE A 185 -10.33 -3.38 -3.59
C ILE A 185 -9.76 -2.62 -2.39
N PHE A 186 -10.06 -3.08 -1.16
CA PHE A 186 -9.59 -2.41 0.06
C PHE A 186 -8.07 -2.40 0.15
N SER A 187 -7.41 -3.52 -0.17
CA SER A 187 -5.95 -3.59 -0.14
C SER A 187 -5.29 -2.67 -1.17
N GLN A 188 -5.91 -2.45 -2.33
CA GLN A 188 -5.39 -1.55 -3.37
C GLN A 188 -5.34 -0.09 -2.92
N PHE A 189 -6.08 0.32 -1.88
CA PHE A 189 -5.99 1.66 -1.32
C PHE A 189 -4.57 2.01 -0.86
N VAL A 190 -3.79 1.02 -0.41
CA VAL A 190 -2.40 1.22 0.02
C VAL A 190 -1.54 1.91 -1.05
N TRP A 191 -1.80 1.62 -2.32
CA TRP A 191 -1.05 2.20 -3.42
C TRP A 191 -1.26 3.71 -3.56
N LEU A 192 -2.38 4.27 -3.07
CA LEU A 192 -2.65 5.71 -3.14
C LEU A 192 -1.64 6.56 -2.36
N ARG A 193 -0.96 5.99 -1.35
CA ARG A 193 0.15 6.67 -0.65
C ARG A 193 1.21 7.18 -1.64
N ASN A 194 1.51 6.37 -2.65
CA ASN A 194 2.46 6.72 -3.68
C ASN A 194 1.91 7.66 -4.76
N VAL A 195 0.61 7.57 -5.03
CA VAL A 195 -0.07 8.41 -6.02
C VAL A 195 -0.10 9.85 -5.55
N ILE A 196 -0.52 10.06 -4.30
CA ILE A 196 -0.74 11.38 -3.71
C ILE A 196 0.57 12.20 -3.70
N THR A 197 1.71 11.55 -3.56
CA THR A 197 3.02 12.23 -3.54
C THR A 197 3.56 12.57 -4.93
N HIS A 198 3.25 11.80 -5.99
CA HIS A 198 4.02 11.86 -7.24
C HIS A 198 3.22 12.07 -8.54
N GLU A 199 1.89 11.89 -8.54
CA GLU A 199 1.07 11.98 -9.76
C GLU A 199 0.60 13.41 -10.11
N TYR A 200 0.13 13.60 -11.34
CA TYR A 200 -0.54 14.83 -11.79
C TYR A 200 -1.92 15.01 -11.11
N LEU A 201 -2.39 16.25 -10.99
CA LEU A 201 -3.59 16.60 -10.21
C LEU A 201 -4.87 15.96 -10.76
N ASP A 202 -5.03 15.91 -12.07
CA ASP A 202 -6.15 15.25 -12.75
C ASP A 202 -6.19 13.75 -12.45
N VAL A 203 -5.07 13.06 -12.62
CA VAL A 203 -4.93 11.63 -12.33
C VAL A 203 -5.18 11.33 -10.84
N LYS A 204 -4.68 12.19 -9.95
CA LYS A 204 -4.91 12.09 -8.50
C LYS A 204 -6.39 12.19 -8.15
N TRP A 205 -7.09 13.16 -8.73
CA TRP A 205 -8.49 13.40 -8.42
C TRP A 205 -9.38 12.20 -8.76
N GLU A 206 -9.21 11.62 -9.95
CA GLU A 206 -9.97 10.42 -10.35
C GLU A 206 -9.74 9.25 -9.40
N LYS A 207 -8.48 9.04 -8.99
CA LYS A 207 -8.10 8.00 -8.04
C LYS A 207 -8.69 8.26 -6.64
N ILE A 208 -8.70 9.52 -6.19
CA ILE A 208 -9.31 9.93 -4.91
C ILE A 208 -10.84 9.76 -4.93
N LYS A 209 -11.52 10.10 -6.02
CA LYS A 209 -12.97 9.87 -6.14
C LYS A 209 -13.30 8.38 -6.01
N LYS A 210 -12.61 7.54 -6.79
CA LYS A 210 -12.78 6.08 -6.72
C LYS A 210 -12.49 5.55 -5.32
N PHE A 211 -11.49 6.09 -4.65
CA PHE A 211 -11.23 5.77 -3.25
C PHE A 211 -12.42 6.09 -2.36
N ILE A 212 -12.98 7.31 -2.43
CA ILE A 212 -14.13 7.72 -1.61
C ILE A 212 -15.34 6.80 -1.85
N GLU A 213 -15.67 6.54 -3.11
CA GLU A 213 -16.78 5.67 -3.51
C GLU A 213 -16.67 4.26 -2.91
N ASN A 214 -15.46 3.69 -2.90
CA ASN A 214 -15.23 2.36 -2.33
C ASN A 214 -14.99 2.40 -0.80
N ALA A 215 -14.47 3.50 -0.27
CA ALA A 215 -14.20 3.65 1.16
C ALA A 215 -15.49 3.71 1.97
N GLU A 216 -16.52 4.38 1.44
CA GLU A 216 -17.84 4.52 2.06
C GLU A 216 -18.45 3.18 2.53
N PRO A 217 -18.57 2.13 1.68
CA PRO A 217 -19.07 0.83 2.13
C PRO A 217 -18.05 -0.02 2.88
N LEU A 218 -16.75 0.11 2.60
CA LEU A 218 -15.75 -0.84 3.09
C LEU A 218 -15.12 -0.48 4.45
N PHE A 219 -14.85 0.80 4.72
CA PHE A 219 -14.26 1.21 6.01
C PHE A 219 -15.17 0.96 7.22
N PRO A 220 -16.51 1.10 7.15
CA PRO A 220 -17.38 0.73 8.27
C PRO A 220 -17.23 -0.74 8.67
N VAL A 221 -17.14 -1.64 7.67
CA VAL A 221 -16.92 -3.08 7.91
C VAL A 221 -15.55 -3.32 8.56
N PHE A 222 -14.52 -2.62 8.09
CA PHE A 222 -13.18 -2.67 8.69
C PHE A 222 -13.21 -2.22 10.15
N ILE A 223 -13.78 -1.04 10.43
CA ILE A 223 -13.87 -0.44 11.77
C ILE A 223 -14.61 -1.37 12.74
N GLU A 224 -15.75 -1.95 12.35
CA GLU A 224 -16.48 -2.88 13.22
C GLU A 224 -15.66 -4.14 13.53
N ASN A 225 -15.01 -4.74 12.54
CA ASN A 225 -14.19 -5.94 12.76
C ASN A 225 -12.99 -5.67 13.66
N VAL A 226 -12.37 -4.49 13.56
CA VAL A 226 -11.30 -4.06 14.49
C VAL A 226 -11.85 -3.88 15.90
N ARG A 227 -13.03 -3.27 16.03
CA ARG A 227 -13.72 -3.09 17.32
C ARG A 227 -14.05 -4.41 17.98
N GLU A 228 -14.55 -5.39 17.22
CA GLU A 228 -14.77 -6.74 17.71
C GLU A 228 -13.47 -7.43 18.13
N PHE A 229 -12.40 -7.27 17.35
CA PHE A 229 -11.10 -7.86 17.67
C PHE A 229 -10.55 -7.34 19.01
N ILE A 230 -10.68 -6.05 19.29
CA ILE A 230 -10.23 -5.44 20.55
C ILE A 230 -11.01 -5.96 21.77
N LYS A 231 -12.29 -6.35 21.58
CA LYS A 231 -13.16 -6.85 22.67
C LYS A 231 -12.89 -8.32 23.03
N ARG A 232 -12.35 -9.12 22.10
CA ARG A 232 -12.00 -10.53 22.31
C ARG A 232 -10.75 -10.67 23.15
#